data_AF-A0A946TYV2-F1
#
_entry.id   AF-A0A946TYV2-F1
#
_cell.length_a   1.000
_cell.length_b   1.000
_cell.length_c   1.000
_cell.angle_alpha   90.00
_cell.angle_beta   90.00
_cell.angle_gamma   90.00
#
_symmetry.space_group_name_H-M   'P 1'
#
loop_
_entity.id
_entity.type
_entity.pdbx_description
1 polymer ?
#
loop_
_entity_poly.entity_id
_entity_poly.type
_entity_poly.pdbx_seq_one_letter_code
_entity_poly.pdbx_strand_id
1 'polypeptide(L)'
;MIFNLSTSISVLILLLWNTVSALEDPVKDQGNGSTKDNLLNVLETESYAFTPSLRKAFLDHARQEASLRIKEKDLKIPQEFIDWIDSDLDIASGVYAAHHKPEDVLLWLYSLRFDLGKDKFEKYRQLALAVALVSAKEGMEADISPRDPLKIIIPDDPRKLVNTKGLGRKMDVNDHIINFLNDYTIEEKVLLDSNKRSKLKYDSRGIAIASSDDKKIDSQLGSETRTRSLYASDVLASQELQSKFNSYMESKGLDISIDCGEKIVHWDSKAMVRGESYRKINEAYALFRQAYEAKGLLPSKRDDFASPAERCVYLIRNYEYKFPPKVQEERKWPRFPLTAPWPLLTMLAADRQPLREREERWIAFRDHGEFYKYGEYIGGIAQQHTMQSARRLKPYPFTYATIQMMLKDGGVCGTMGSISARGHNILGVPSCQAVQPGHCAVVYFQYDPKGGSYSCKGGQYATGGDEKTGPFTPWPFDSSFKRTGRKNGYEIAFHNRKPMV
;
A
#
# COMPACT_ATOMS: atom_id res chain seq x y z
N MET A 1 -0.05 -19.98 -15.22
CA MET A 1 1.04 -20.59 -16.01
C MET A 1 2.09 -21.14 -15.07
N ILE A 2 2.57 -22.38 -15.30
CA ILE A 2 3.78 -22.90 -14.65
C ILE A 2 4.95 -22.36 -15.48
N PHE A 3 5.66 -21.38 -14.97
CA PHE A 3 6.90 -20.92 -15.60
C PHE A 3 8.03 -21.87 -15.20
N ASN A 4 8.29 -22.85 -16.06
CA ASN A 4 9.58 -23.53 -16.13
C ASN A 4 10.30 -22.96 -17.35
N LEU A 5 11.17 -21.96 -17.15
CA LEU A 5 12.44 -21.74 -17.86
C LEU A 5 12.94 -20.30 -17.66
N SER A 6 14.24 -20.20 -17.34
CA SER A 6 15.17 -19.14 -17.71
C SER A 6 14.79 -17.69 -17.33
N THR A 7 15.20 -17.32 -16.11
CA THR A 7 15.32 -15.94 -15.62
C THR A 7 16.09 -14.99 -16.56
N SER A 8 16.83 -15.50 -17.54
CA SER A 8 17.52 -14.69 -18.56
C SER A 8 16.59 -14.00 -19.57
N ILE A 9 15.37 -14.49 -19.80
CA ILE A 9 14.50 -13.97 -20.88
C ILE A 9 13.63 -12.80 -20.39
N SER A 10 13.24 -12.76 -19.12
CA SER A 10 12.43 -11.66 -18.58
C SER A 10 13.25 -10.37 -18.35
N VAL A 11 14.56 -10.50 -18.14
CA VAL A 11 15.50 -9.35 -18.14
C VAL A 11 15.65 -8.79 -19.57
N LEU A 12 15.50 -9.64 -20.59
CA LEU A 12 15.66 -9.32 -22.02
C LEU A 12 14.60 -8.34 -22.55
N ILE A 13 13.34 -8.47 -22.11
CA ILE A 13 12.23 -7.61 -22.59
C ILE A 13 12.30 -6.21 -21.94
N LEU A 14 12.84 -6.11 -20.73
CA LEU A 14 13.01 -4.84 -20.02
C LEU A 14 14.15 -3.98 -20.56
N LEU A 15 15.18 -4.62 -21.11
CA LEU A 15 16.32 -3.94 -21.73
C LEU A 15 15.94 -3.27 -23.06
N LEU A 16 14.96 -3.81 -23.79
CA LEU A 16 14.56 -3.30 -25.12
C LEU A 16 13.70 -2.03 -25.08
N TRP A 17 13.06 -1.68 -23.94
CA TRP A 17 12.21 -0.49 -23.87
C TRP A 17 12.95 0.79 -23.42
N ASN A 18 14.00 0.67 -22.61
CA ASN A 18 14.77 1.82 -22.13
C ASN A 18 15.79 2.34 -23.17
N THR A 19 16.22 1.52 -24.13
CA THR A 19 17.18 1.93 -25.18
C THR A 19 16.56 2.88 -26.20
N VAL A 20 15.25 2.81 -26.43
CA VAL A 20 14.56 3.64 -27.44
C VAL A 20 14.23 5.05 -26.91
N SER A 21 14.16 5.25 -25.59
CA SER A 21 13.81 6.56 -24.99
C SER A 21 15.01 7.42 -24.58
N ALA A 22 16.24 6.93 -24.75
CA ALA A 22 17.47 7.65 -24.38
C ALA A 22 18.06 8.50 -25.53
N LEU A 23 17.29 8.75 -26.59
CA LEU A 23 17.74 9.46 -27.80
C LEU A 23 17.43 10.96 -27.83
N GLU A 24 16.89 11.56 -26.76
CA GLU A 24 16.60 12.99 -26.70
C GLU A 24 17.33 13.68 -25.53
N ASP A 25 18.60 14.06 -25.79
CA ASP A 25 19.12 15.43 -25.64
C ASP A 25 20.64 15.43 -25.91
N PRO A 26 21.16 16.20 -26.89
CA PRO A 26 22.59 16.25 -27.17
C PRO A 26 23.28 17.19 -26.17
N VAL A 27 23.56 16.68 -24.97
CA VAL A 27 24.57 17.31 -24.10
C VAL A 27 25.92 17.15 -24.80
N LYS A 28 26.62 18.26 -25.03
CA LYS A 28 27.94 18.32 -25.65
C LYS A 28 28.93 17.45 -24.85
N ASP A 29 29.19 16.26 -25.40
CA ASP A 29 30.01 15.20 -24.86
C ASP A 29 31.50 15.54 -25.07
N GLN A 30 32.15 16.14 -24.07
CA GLN A 30 33.61 16.23 -23.99
C GLN A 30 34.11 15.25 -22.92
N GLY A 31 34.00 13.95 -23.20
CA GLY A 31 34.49 12.90 -22.28
C GLY A 31 34.40 11.44 -22.75
N ASN A 32 33.55 11.11 -23.73
CA ASN A 32 33.39 9.73 -24.20
C ASN A 32 34.27 9.39 -25.41
N GLY A 33 35.26 8.50 -25.25
CA GLY A 33 36.10 8.08 -26.40
C GLY A 33 36.66 6.67 -26.35
N SER A 34 36.12 5.76 -25.52
CA SER A 34 36.62 4.37 -25.51
C SER A 34 35.52 3.33 -25.26
N THR A 35 34.69 3.45 -24.22
CA THR A 35 33.64 2.44 -23.95
C THR A 35 32.40 2.62 -24.80
N LYS A 36 32.03 3.87 -25.10
CA LYS A 36 30.93 4.20 -26.04
C LYS A 36 31.25 3.67 -27.43
N ASP A 37 32.45 3.95 -27.93
CA ASP A 37 32.91 3.46 -29.23
C ASP A 37 32.99 1.93 -29.25
N ASN A 38 33.48 1.32 -28.17
CA ASN A 38 33.46 -0.15 -28.03
C ASN A 38 32.04 -0.72 -28.03
N LEU A 39 31.08 -0.08 -27.33
CA LEU A 39 29.68 -0.49 -27.33
C LEU A 39 29.08 -0.43 -28.75
N LEU A 40 29.31 0.66 -29.47
CA LEU A 40 28.84 0.83 -30.85
C LEU A 40 29.48 -0.19 -31.80
N ASN A 41 30.79 -0.44 -31.67
CA ASN A 41 31.49 -1.46 -32.47
C ASN A 41 30.96 -2.87 -32.20
N VAL A 42 30.72 -3.22 -30.94
CA VAL A 42 30.15 -4.53 -30.57
C VAL A 42 28.70 -4.65 -31.04
N LEU A 43 27.90 -3.57 -30.94
CA LEU A 43 26.54 -3.52 -31.50
C LEU A 43 26.53 -3.87 -32.99
N GLU A 44 27.40 -3.23 -33.77
CA GLU A 44 27.51 -3.49 -35.21
C GLU A 44 28.02 -4.90 -35.51
N THR A 45 29.06 -5.35 -34.80
CA THR A 45 29.66 -6.68 -34.97
C THR A 45 28.66 -7.80 -34.67
N GLU A 46 27.82 -7.62 -33.65
CA GLU A 46 26.81 -8.59 -33.24
C GLU A 46 25.49 -8.42 -34.01
N SER A 47 25.46 -7.60 -35.08
CA SER A 47 24.27 -7.33 -35.89
C SER A 47 23.05 -6.90 -35.06
N TYR A 48 23.29 -6.09 -34.02
CA TYR A 48 22.29 -5.61 -33.06
C TYR A 48 21.60 -6.71 -32.25
N ALA A 49 22.11 -7.95 -32.28
CA ALA A 49 21.62 -9.03 -31.42
C ALA A 49 22.10 -8.84 -29.97
N PHE A 50 21.22 -9.09 -29.00
CA PHE A 50 21.57 -9.01 -27.58
C PHE A 50 22.36 -10.24 -27.12
N THR A 51 23.66 -10.23 -27.41
CA THR A 51 24.60 -11.29 -27.04
C THR A 51 25.30 -11.03 -25.70
N PRO A 52 25.95 -12.03 -25.09
CA PRO A 52 26.77 -11.82 -23.90
C PRO A 52 27.86 -10.74 -24.09
N SER A 53 28.46 -10.66 -25.28
CA SER A 53 29.44 -9.63 -25.64
C SER A 53 28.81 -8.24 -25.59
N LEU A 54 27.64 -8.07 -26.21
CA LEU A 54 26.92 -6.80 -26.21
C LEU A 54 26.47 -6.40 -24.81
N ARG A 55 25.95 -7.36 -24.00
CA ARG A 55 25.59 -7.11 -22.61
C ARG A 55 26.79 -6.60 -21.81
N LYS A 56 27.96 -7.22 -21.97
CA LYS A 56 29.19 -6.77 -21.30
C LYS A 56 29.57 -5.35 -21.72
N ALA A 57 29.63 -5.09 -23.02
CA ALA A 57 29.99 -3.76 -23.53
C ALA A 57 29.02 -2.67 -23.03
N PHE A 58 27.72 -3.00 -22.95
CA PHE A 58 26.71 -2.10 -22.40
C PHE A 58 26.94 -1.81 -20.92
N LEU A 59 27.15 -2.85 -20.11
CA LEU A 59 27.40 -2.68 -18.67
C LEU A 59 28.70 -1.91 -18.40
N ASP A 60 29.76 -2.18 -19.17
CA ASP A 60 31.03 -1.45 -19.07
C ASP A 60 30.85 0.05 -19.34
N HIS A 61 30.09 0.39 -20.39
CA HIS A 61 29.77 1.78 -20.72
C HIS A 61 28.89 2.44 -19.65
N ALA A 62 27.81 1.79 -19.23
CA ALA A 62 26.91 2.32 -18.19
C ALA A 62 27.60 2.52 -16.84
N ARG A 63 28.53 1.62 -16.47
CA ARG A 63 29.39 1.75 -15.28
C ARG A 63 30.31 2.95 -15.37
N GLN A 64 30.93 3.19 -16.54
CA GLN A 64 31.78 4.36 -16.74
C GLN A 64 30.97 5.66 -16.63
N GLU A 65 29.81 5.73 -17.30
CA GLU A 65 28.90 6.88 -17.23
C GLU A 65 28.46 7.17 -15.78
N ALA A 66 28.04 6.14 -15.03
CA ALA A 66 27.67 6.29 -13.63
C ALA A 66 28.82 6.87 -12.80
N SER A 67 30.04 6.36 -13.01
CA SER A 67 31.24 6.79 -12.29
C SER A 67 31.61 8.24 -12.60
N LEU A 68 31.48 8.67 -13.86
CA LEU A 68 31.70 10.06 -14.28
C LEU A 68 30.70 11.00 -13.57
N ARG A 69 29.41 10.68 -13.59
CA ARG A 69 28.36 11.50 -12.96
C ARG A 69 28.50 11.58 -11.44
N ILE A 70 28.97 10.52 -10.80
CA ILE A 70 29.27 10.54 -9.35
C ILE A 70 30.44 11.47 -9.05
N LYS A 71 31.48 11.43 -9.88
CA LYS A 71 32.64 12.31 -9.77
C LYS A 71 32.28 13.78 -10.01
N GLU A 72 31.41 14.06 -10.97
CA GLU A 72 30.88 15.41 -11.23
C GLU A 72 30.11 15.99 -10.03
N LYS A 73 29.43 15.14 -9.27
CA LYS A 73 28.75 15.51 -8.02
C LYS A 73 29.68 15.60 -6.80
N ASP A 74 30.99 15.41 -6.98
CA ASP A 74 32.01 15.30 -5.90
C ASP A 74 31.65 14.25 -4.82
N LEU A 75 30.94 13.20 -5.21
CA LEU A 75 30.57 12.10 -4.33
C LEU A 75 31.61 10.98 -4.44
N LYS A 76 31.84 10.27 -3.33
CA LYS A 76 32.82 9.18 -3.26
C LYS A 76 32.15 7.90 -2.80
N ILE A 77 32.31 6.85 -3.60
CA ILE A 77 31.90 5.49 -3.25
C ILE A 77 33.17 4.63 -3.21
N PRO A 78 33.38 3.81 -2.17
CA PRO A 78 34.56 2.96 -2.07
C PRO A 78 34.66 1.98 -3.23
N GLN A 79 35.88 1.81 -3.78
CA GLN A 79 36.13 0.84 -4.85
C GLN A 79 35.71 -0.58 -4.46
N GLU A 80 35.91 -0.98 -3.19
CA GLU A 80 35.43 -2.26 -2.65
C GLU A 80 33.93 -2.49 -2.91
N PHE A 81 33.12 -1.45 -2.81
CA PHE A 81 31.68 -1.57 -3.03
C PHE A 81 31.34 -1.70 -4.51
N ILE A 82 32.08 -1.02 -5.39
CA ILE A 82 31.96 -1.18 -6.84
C ILE A 82 32.36 -2.59 -7.26
N ASP A 83 33.49 -3.08 -6.77
CA ASP A 83 33.98 -4.43 -7.05
C ASP A 83 32.99 -5.50 -6.56
N TRP A 84 32.35 -5.27 -5.41
CA TRP A 84 31.28 -6.14 -4.91
C TRP A 84 30.09 -6.19 -5.87
N ILE A 85 29.63 -5.05 -6.40
CA ILE A 85 28.56 -5.00 -7.41
C ILE A 85 28.97 -5.78 -8.66
N ASP A 86 30.17 -5.50 -9.18
CA ASP A 86 30.68 -6.06 -10.42
C ASP A 86 30.92 -7.58 -10.32
N SER A 87 31.09 -8.12 -9.11
CA SER A 87 31.26 -9.55 -8.85
C SER A 87 29.98 -10.39 -9.01
N ASP A 88 28.80 -9.76 -8.98
CA ASP A 88 27.49 -10.41 -9.13
C ASP A 88 26.75 -9.81 -10.34
N LEU A 89 26.69 -10.56 -11.44
CA LEU A 89 26.12 -10.10 -12.71
C LEU A 89 24.65 -9.65 -12.58
N ASP A 90 23.87 -10.27 -11.69
CA ASP A 90 22.47 -9.91 -11.48
C ASP A 90 22.34 -8.57 -10.74
N ILE A 91 23.24 -8.32 -9.78
CA ILE A 91 23.33 -7.03 -9.08
C ILE A 91 23.85 -5.95 -10.02
N ALA A 92 24.94 -6.19 -10.74
CA ALA A 92 25.50 -5.26 -11.73
C ALA A 92 24.46 -4.88 -12.79
N SER A 93 23.69 -5.85 -13.29
CA SER A 93 22.64 -5.58 -14.28
C SER A 93 21.50 -4.73 -13.71
N GLY A 94 21.09 -4.99 -12.45
CA GLY A 94 20.08 -4.16 -11.81
C GLY A 94 20.56 -2.74 -11.54
N VAL A 95 21.82 -2.56 -11.15
CA VAL A 95 22.39 -1.23 -10.88
C VAL A 95 22.58 -0.44 -12.18
N TYR A 96 23.28 -1.02 -13.17
CA TYR A 96 23.74 -0.28 -14.34
C TYR A 96 22.73 -0.24 -15.50
N ALA A 97 21.80 -1.21 -15.59
CA ALA A 97 20.94 -1.35 -16.78
C ALA A 97 19.44 -1.12 -16.52
N ALA A 98 18.96 -1.26 -15.28
CA ALA A 98 17.53 -1.19 -14.99
C ALA A 98 16.99 0.25 -14.86
N HIS A 99 17.85 1.26 -14.87
CA HIS A 99 17.49 2.67 -14.75
C HIS A 99 18.35 3.57 -15.66
N HIS A 100 17.75 4.61 -16.22
CA HIS A 100 18.44 5.59 -17.09
C HIS A 100 19.48 6.47 -16.35
N LYS A 101 19.38 6.51 -15.01
CA LYS A 101 20.36 7.13 -14.10
C LYS A 101 20.92 6.05 -13.17
N PRO A 102 21.87 5.22 -13.64
CA PRO A 102 22.48 4.16 -12.83
C PRO A 102 23.20 4.71 -11.59
N GLU A 103 23.69 5.95 -11.64
CA GLU A 103 24.31 6.64 -10.51
C GLU A 103 23.36 6.79 -9.31
N ASP A 104 22.07 7.06 -9.53
CA ASP A 104 21.10 7.24 -8.46
C ASP A 104 20.77 5.89 -7.79
N VAL A 105 20.73 4.80 -8.57
CA VAL A 105 20.53 3.44 -8.06
C VAL A 105 21.72 3.01 -7.21
N LEU A 106 22.94 3.28 -7.69
CA LEU A 106 24.19 2.98 -7.01
C LEU A 106 24.27 3.69 -5.64
N LEU A 107 23.97 4.99 -5.61
CA LEU A 107 23.95 5.79 -4.38
C LEU A 107 22.92 5.27 -3.38
N TRP A 108 21.72 4.91 -3.84
CA TRP A 108 20.70 4.31 -2.98
C TRP A 108 21.10 2.94 -2.44
N LEU A 109 21.68 2.08 -3.27
CA LEU A 109 22.13 0.75 -2.84
C LEU A 109 23.24 0.88 -1.79
N TYR A 110 24.16 1.84 -1.98
CA TYR A 110 25.21 2.15 -1.01
C TYR A 110 24.64 2.70 0.31
N SER A 111 23.68 3.63 0.24
CA SER A 111 22.94 4.13 1.41
C SER A 111 22.33 2.99 2.22
N LEU A 112 21.61 2.06 1.56
CA LEU A 112 20.96 0.93 2.22
C LEU A 112 21.94 -0.04 2.87
N ARG A 113 23.21 -0.11 2.43
CA ARG A 113 24.25 -0.93 3.08
C ARG A 113 24.50 -0.47 4.52
N PHE A 114 24.47 0.84 4.78
CA PHE A 114 24.57 1.38 6.13
C PHE A 114 23.33 1.03 6.94
N ASP A 115 22.15 1.34 6.40
CA ASP A 115 20.88 1.17 7.12
C ASP A 115 20.60 -0.28 7.52
N LEU A 116 20.96 -1.25 6.67
CA LEU A 116 20.76 -2.67 6.96
C LEU A 116 21.87 -3.26 7.81
N GLY A 117 23.08 -2.69 7.74
CA GLY A 117 24.30 -3.32 8.20
C GLY A 117 24.76 -4.45 7.25
N LYS A 118 26.08 -4.74 7.28
CA LYS A 118 26.75 -5.63 6.32
C LYS A 118 26.05 -6.99 6.16
N ASP A 119 25.83 -7.72 7.25
CA ASP A 119 25.32 -9.11 7.16
C ASP A 119 23.90 -9.19 6.58
N LYS A 120 23.00 -8.29 6.98
CA LYS A 120 21.64 -8.24 6.45
C LYS A 120 21.61 -7.72 5.03
N PHE A 121 22.45 -6.74 4.70
CA PHE A 121 22.61 -6.26 3.33
C PHE A 121 23.03 -7.40 2.40
N GLU A 122 24.05 -8.17 2.75
CA GLU A 122 24.51 -9.32 1.94
C GLU A 122 23.42 -10.37 1.76
N LYS A 123 22.75 -10.75 2.86
CA LYS A 123 21.70 -11.76 2.84
C LYS A 123 20.47 -11.33 2.03
N TYR A 124 20.11 -10.05 2.07
CA TYR A 124 18.90 -9.51 1.44
C TYR A 124 19.22 -8.53 0.30
N ARG A 125 20.36 -8.70 -0.38
CA ARG A 125 20.84 -7.78 -1.42
C ARG A 125 19.86 -7.55 -2.57
N GLN A 126 19.07 -8.57 -2.92
CA GLN A 126 18.03 -8.46 -3.94
C GLN A 126 16.87 -7.54 -3.51
N LEU A 127 16.48 -7.58 -2.23
CA LEU A 127 15.49 -6.64 -1.68
C LEU A 127 16.07 -5.22 -1.62
N ALA A 128 17.32 -5.07 -1.19
CA ALA A 128 17.99 -3.78 -1.16
C ALA A 128 18.07 -3.15 -2.56
N LEU A 129 18.41 -3.94 -3.58
CA LEU A 129 18.43 -3.51 -4.98
C LEU A 129 17.04 -3.12 -5.49
N ALA A 130 16.00 -3.90 -5.19
CA ALA A 130 14.63 -3.54 -5.55
C ALA A 130 14.19 -2.20 -4.93
N VAL A 131 14.54 -1.96 -3.67
CA VAL A 131 14.24 -0.69 -2.97
C VAL A 131 15.08 0.46 -3.52
N ALA A 132 16.35 0.23 -3.84
CA ALA A 132 17.21 1.24 -4.46
C ALA A 132 16.64 1.71 -5.81
N LEU A 133 16.25 0.76 -6.67
CA LEU A 133 15.65 1.06 -7.97
C LEU A 133 14.35 1.85 -7.87
N VAL A 134 13.44 1.43 -6.98
CA VAL A 134 12.19 2.16 -6.75
C VAL A 134 12.45 3.57 -6.22
N SER A 135 13.42 3.73 -5.31
CA SER A 135 13.72 5.02 -4.69
C SER A 135 14.38 5.98 -5.69
N ALA A 136 15.30 5.49 -6.52
CA ALA A 136 15.90 6.24 -7.62
C ALA A 136 14.82 6.68 -8.64
N LYS A 137 13.92 5.77 -9.01
CA LYS A 137 12.81 6.07 -9.94
C LYS A 137 11.81 7.07 -9.37
N GLU A 138 11.66 7.12 -8.06
CA GLU A 138 10.87 8.14 -7.36
C GLU A 138 11.57 9.50 -7.26
N GLY A 139 12.83 9.60 -7.70
CA GLY A 139 13.64 10.81 -7.57
C GLY A 139 13.95 11.14 -6.11
N MET A 140 13.98 10.14 -5.22
CA MET A 140 14.39 10.35 -3.83
C MET A 140 15.91 10.49 -3.76
N GLU A 141 16.39 11.30 -2.82
CA GLU A 141 17.82 11.52 -2.60
C GLU A 141 18.36 10.50 -1.58
N ALA A 142 19.48 9.86 -1.93
CA ALA A 142 20.15 8.91 -1.06
C ALA A 142 21.10 9.64 -0.08
N ASP A 143 21.12 9.20 1.18
CA ASP A 143 22.12 9.64 2.14
C ASP A 143 23.28 8.63 2.17
N ILE A 144 24.45 9.06 1.70
CA ILE A 144 25.66 8.22 1.67
C ILE A 144 26.58 8.45 2.88
N SER A 145 26.14 9.24 3.87
CA SER A 145 26.91 9.51 5.08
C SER A 145 27.01 8.23 5.94
N PRO A 146 28.21 7.89 6.46
CA PRO A 146 28.37 6.76 7.36
C PRO A 146 27.46 6.88 8.60
N ARG A 147 26.78 5.79 8.94
CA ARG A 147 25.87 5.70 10.09
C ARG A 147 25.73 4.27 10.57
N ASP A 148 25.29 4.12 11.82
CA ASP A 148 24.95 2.81 12.38
C ASP A 148 23.71 2.22 11.71
N PRO A 149 23.57 0.88 11.69
CA PRO A 149 22.38 0.22 11.19
C PRO A 149 21.09 0.76 11.82
N LEU A 150 20.10 0.99 10.96
CA LEU A 150 18.83 1.57 11.33
C LEU A 150 18.09 0.67 12.33
N LYS A 151 17.78 1.24 13.49
CA LYS A 151 16.85 0.65 14.45
C LYS A 151 15.44 1.14 14.12
N ILE A 152 14.59 0.24 13.65
CA ILE A 152 13.22 0.58 13.31
C ILE A 152 12.43 0.97 14.57
N ILE A 153 11.74 2.11 14.50
CA ILE A 153 10.82 2.59 15.52
C ILE A 153 9.43 2.63 14.90
N ILE A 154 8.48 1.92 15.49
CA ILE A 154 7.07 2.04 15.09
C ILE A 154 6.48 3.22 15.87
N PRO A 155 5.94 4.26 15.20
CA PRO A 155 5.32 5.38 15.89
C PRO A 155 4.10 4.96 16.72
N ASP A 156 3.90 5.62 17.85
CA ASP A 156 2.71 5.48 18.69
C ASP A 156 1.46 6.14 18.04
N ASP A 157 0.30 5.95 18.66
CA ASP A 157 -0.93 6.64 18.25
C ASP A 157 -0.75 8.17 18.34
N PRO A 158 -0.89 8.91 17.23
CA PRO A 158 -0.65 10.36 17.22
C PRO A 158 -1.74 11.17 17.94
N ARG A 159 -2.85 10.53 18.32
CA ARG A 159 -3.99 11.20 18.94
C ARG A 159 -3.66 11.67 20.36
N LYS A 160 -4.04 12.91 20.66
CA LYS A 160 -3.97 13.50 22.00
C LYS A 160 -5.38 13.82 22.49
N LEU A 161 -5.90 12.96 23.36
CA LEU A 161 -7.26 13.09 23.87
C LEU A 161 -7.42 14.37 24.70
N VAL A 162 -8.50 15.10 24.43
CA VAL A 162 -8.89 16.27 25.22
C VAL A 162 -9.93 15.85 26.24
N ASN A 163 -9.70 16.15 27.53
CA ASN A 163 -10.71 15.96 28.56
C ASN A 163 -11.82 17.00 28.40
N THR A 164 -12.92 16.61 27.75
CA THR A 164 -14.03 17.51 27.42
C THR A 164 -14.84 17.99 28.64
N LYS A 165 -14.54 17.49 29.84
CA LYS A 165 -15.14 17.95 31.11
C LYS A 165 -14.10 18.45 32.12
N GLY A 166 -12.86 18.68 31.68
CA GLY A 166 -11.77 19.15 32.55
C GLY A 166 -12.11 20.47 33.26
N LEU A 167 -11.78 20.55 34.56
CA LEU A 167 -11.99 21.74 35.39
C LEU A 167 -11.11 22.90 34.89
N GLY A 168 -11.65 24.12 34.89
CA GLY A 168 -10.89 25.35 34.61
C GLY A 168 -10.75 25.75 33.14
N ARG A 169 -11.44 25.10 32.21
CA ARG A 169 -11.46 25.48 30.78
C ARG A 169 -12.87 25.91 30.33
N LYS A 170 -12.93 26.90 29.45
CA LYS A 170 -14.18 27.25 28.75
C LYS A 170 -14.47 26.17 27.71
N MET A 171 -15.68 25.61 27.74
CA MET A 171 -16.11 24.64 26.74
C MET A 171 -16.34 25.32 25.40
N ASP A 172 -15.83 24.73 24.33
CA ASP A 172 -16.13 25.12 22.95
C ASP A 172 -17.23 24.23 22.34
N VAL A 173 -17.63 24.57 21.11
CA VAL A 173 -18.65 23.82 20.35
C VAL A 173 -18.32 22.32 20.25
N ASN A 174 -17.06 21.99 19.99
CA ASN A 174 -16.63 20.60 19.82
C ASN A 174 -16.72 19.83 21.15
N ASP A 175 -16.49 20.49 22.29
CA ASP A 175 -16.69 19.88 23.61
C ASP A 175 -18.14 19.51 23.86
N HIS A 176 -19.06 20.39 23.48
CA HIS A 176 -20.50 20.14 23.59
C HIS A 176 -20.92 18.96 22.72
N ILE A 177 -20.43 18.89 21.48
CA ILE A 177 -20.70 17.76 20.57
C ILE A 177 -20.21 16.43 21.18
N ILE A 178 -18.97 16.38 21.66
CA ILE A 178 -18.41 15.15 22.25
C ILE A 178 -19.12 14.78 23.56
N ASN A 179 -19.45 15.76 24.40
CA ASN A 179 -20.18 15.50 25.63
C ASN A 179 -21.58 14.99 25.37
N PHE A 180 -22.30 15.51 24.37
CA PHE A 180 -23.57 14.92 23.93
C PHE A 180 -23.41 13.44 23.55
N LEU A 181 -22.39 13.10 22.75
CA LEU A 181 -22.18 11.71 22.34
C LEU A 181 -21.87 10.78 23.53
N ASN A 182 -21.12 11.28 24.52
CA ASN A 182 -20.72 10.50 25.70
C ASN A 182 -21.84 10.37 26.74
N ASP A 183 -22.68 11.40 26.90
CA ASP A 183 -23.69 11.48 27.96
C ASP A 183 -24.98 10.73 27.62
N TYR A 184 -25.16 10.34 26.36
CA TYR A 184 -26.29 9.56 25.90
C TYR A 184 -25.84 8.15 25.51
N THR A 185 -26.72 7.18 25.77
CA THR A 185 -26.46 5.77 25.47
C THR A 185 -27.53 5.18 24.56
N ILE A 186 -27.15 4.13 23.84
CA ILE A 186 -28.04 3.31 23.02
C ILE A 186 -27.84 1.83 23.36
N GLU A 187 -28.90 1.04 23.18
CA GLU A 187 -28.83 -0.41 23.18
C GLU A 187 -28.48 -0.91 21.77
N GLU A 188 -27.37 -1.63 21.67
CA GLU A 188 -26.92 -2.26 20.44
C GLU A 188 -27.04 -3.77 20.58
N LYS A 189 -27.73 -4.40 19.62
CA LYS A 189 -27.75 -5.86 19.49
C LYS A 189 -26.51 -6.30 18.72
N VAL A 190 -25.57 -6.92 19.42
CA VAL A 190 -24.35 -7.48 18.83
C VAL A 190 -24.55 -8.96 18.60
N LEU A 191 -24.32 -9.41 17.37
CA LEU A 191 -24.23 -10.84 17.07
C LEU A 191 -22.88 -11.36 17.62
N LEU A 192 -22.92 -12.37 18.48
CA LEU A 192 -21.74 -13.09 18.96
C LEU A 192 -21.21 -13.94 17.81
N ASP A 193 -20.33 -13.39 16.97
CA ASP A 193 -19.82 -14.15 15.82
C ASP A 193 -18.75 -15.16 16.23
N SER A 194 -19.09 -16.45 16.07
CA SER A 194 -18.21 -17.59 16.26
C SER A 194 -17.33 -17.80 15.02
N ASN A 195 -16.38 -16.88 14.75
CA ASN A 195 -15.26 -17.11 13.81
C ASN A 195 -15.63 -17.63 12.39
N LYS A 196 -16.87 -17.44 11.91
CA LYS A 196 -17.33 -18.03 10.64
C LYS A 196 -18.18 -17.06 9.81
N ARG A 197 -17.63 -15.88 9.49
CA ARG A 197 -17.99 -15.30 8.19
C ARG A 197 -17.46 -16.24 7.12
N SER A 198 -18.36 -16.76 6.30
CA SER A 198 -18.04 -17.70 5.22
C SER A 198 -16.93 -17.10 4.35
N LYS A 199 -15.79 -17.79 4.26
CA LYS A 199 -14.73 -17.43 3.32
C LYS A 199 -15.36 -17.46 1.93
N LEU A 200 -15.30 -16.33 1.20
CA LEU A 200 -15.59 -16.28 -0.23
C LEU A 200 -14.88 -17.47 -0.90
N LYS A 201 -15.66 -18.36 -1.51
CA LYS A 201 -15.13 -19.52 -2.24
C LYS A 201 -14.89 -19.11 -3.69
N TYR A 202 -13.78 -19.54 -4.24
CA TYR A 202 -13.40 -19.26 -5.63
C TYR A 202 -13.39 -20.57 -6.40
N ASP A 203 -13.80 -20.52 -7.67
CA ASP A 203 -13.61 -21.64 -8.58
C ASP A 203 -12.12 -21.81 -8.91
N SER A 204 -11.78 -22.85 -9.65
CA SER A 204 -10.40 -23.14 -10.07
C SER A 204 -9.78 -22.05 -10.95
N ARG A 205 -10.58 -21.08 -11.42
CA ARG A 205 -10.15 -19.93 -12.23
C ARG A 205 -9.99 -18.66 -11.39
N GLY A 206 -10.23 -18.72 -10.09
CA GLY A 206 -10.14 -17.56 -9.20
C GLY A 206 -11.36 -16.62 -9.28
N ILE A 207 -12.47 -17.08 -9.86
CA ILE A 207 -13.73 -16.34 -9.92
C ILE A 207 -14.51 -16.64 -8.64
N ALA A 208 -15.03 -15.62 -7.98
CA ALA A 208 -15.85 -15.81 -6.78
C ALA A 208 -17.09 -16.62 -7.17
N ILE A 209 -17.25 -17.80 -6.55
CA ILE A 209 -18.49 -18.55 -6.64
C ILE A 209 -19.50 -17.72 -5.86
N ALA A 210 -20.57 -17.30 -6.53
CA ALA A 210 -21.67 -16.62 -5.89
C ALA A 210 -22.08 -17.46 -4.66
N SER A 211 -22.03 -16.86 -3.46
CA SER A 211 -22.60 -17.51 -2.30
C SER A 211 -24.05 -17.80 -2.67
N SER A 212 -24.49 -19.06 -2.53
CA SER A 212 -25.91 -19.32 -2.38
C SER A 212 -26.42 -18.34 -1.35
N ASP A 213 -27.51 -17.62 -1.64
CA ASP A 213 -28.11 -16.69 -0.69
C ASP A 213 -28.35 -17.43 0.63
N ASP A 214 -27.38 -17.35 1.55
CA ASP A 214 -27.39 -18.03 2.83
C ASP A 214 -28.35 -17.24 3.73
N LYS A 215 -29.64 -17.36 3.44
CA LYS A 215 -30.75 -17.01 4.33
C LYS A 215 -30.79 -17.90 5.59
N LYS A 216 -29.71 -18.60 5.94
CA LYS A 216 -29.70 -19.64 6.97
C LYS A 216 -28.42 -19.70 7.81
N ILE A 217 -27.99 -18.59 8.44
CA ILE A 217 -27.17 -18.66 9.67
C ILE A 217 -27.49 -17.51 10.66
N ASP A 218 -28.70 -16.96 10.69
CA ASP A 218 -29.05 -16.02 11.79
C ASP A 218 -29.57 -16.74 13.04
N SER A 219 -30.08 -17.97 12.90
CA SER A 219 -30.70 -18.71 14.01
C SER A 219 -29.72 -19.50 14.90
N GLN A 220 -28.41 -19.47 14.62
CA GLN A 220 -27.38 -20.16 15.42
C GLN A 220 -26.35 -19.22 16.07
N LEU A 221 -26.39 -17.92 15.77
CA LEU A 221 -25.54 -16.92 16.39
C LEU A 221 -26.27 -16.36 17.61
N GLY A 222 -25.72 -16.61 18.81
CA GLY A 222 -26.20 -15.92 20.00
C GLY A 222 -26.11 -14.40 19.77
N SER A 223 -27.09 -13.65 20.22
CA SER A 223 -27.03 -12.19 20.20
C SER A 223 -27.05 -11.68 21.61
N GLU A 224 -26.19 -10.73 21.93
CA GLU A 224 -26.22 -10.01 23.19
C GLU A 224 -26.65 -8.57 22.96
N THR A 225 -27.42 -8.02 23.89
CA THR A 225 -27.73 -6.60 23.92
C THR A 225 -26.68 -5.93 24.79
N ARG A 226 -25.98 -4.94 24.23
CA ARG A 226 -24.98 -4.16 24.94
C ARG A 226 -25.39 -2.70 24.95
N THR A 227 -25.27 -2.06 26.12
CA THR A 227 -25.42 -0.61 26.24
C THR A 227 -24.07 0.05 25.97
N ARG A 228 -24.05 1.07 25.10
CA ARG A 228 -22.87 1.90 24.82
C ARG A 228 -23.22 3.36 24.63
N SER A 229 -22.24 4.24 24.77
CA SER A 229 -22.37 5.65 24.37
C SER A 229 -22.67 5.78 22.86
N LEU A 230 -23.25 6.91 22.47
CA LEU A 230 -23.54 7.21 21.08
C LEU A 230 -22.26 7.42 20.27
N TYR A 231 -22.32 7.01 19.01
CA TYR A 231 -21.43 7.48 17.97
C TYR A 231 -22.15 8.51 17.11
N ALA A 232 -21.39 9.42 16.51
CA ALA A 232 -21.90 10.33 15.49
C ALA A 232 -22.70 9.62 14.39
N SER A 233 -22.31 8.42 13.95
CA SER A 233 -23.10 7.64 12.99
C SER A 233 -24.51 7.29 13.46
N ASP A 234 -24.72 7.08 14.76
CA ASP A 234 -26.05 6.80 15.29
C ASP A 234 -26.94 8.05 15.18
N VAL A 235 -26.38 9.22 15.52
CA VAL A 235 -27.06 10.50 15.39
C VAL A 235 -27.40 10.79 13.93
N LEU A 236 -26.42 10.66 13.02
CA LEU A 236 -26.63 10.89 11.58
C LEU A 236 -27.70 9.97 10.96
N ALA A 237 -27.92 8.79 11.54
CA ALA A 237 -28.87 7.80 11.03
C ALA A 237 -30.27 7.85 11.68
N SER A 238 -30.46 8.62 12.77
CA SER A 238 -31.72 8.63 13.53
C SER A 238 -32.27 10.03 13.75
N GLN A 239 -33.48 10.29 13.26
CA GLN A 239 -34.16 11.59 13.40
C GLN A 239 -34.48 11.92 14.86
N GLU A 240 -34.76 10.90 15.68
CA GLU A 240 -34.95 11.06 17.13
C GLU A 240 -33.66 11.57 17.80
N LEU A 241 -32.52 10.94 17.48
CA LEU A 241 -31.22 11.36 18.03
C LEU A 241 -30.79 12.74 17.52
N GLN A 242 -31.10 13.06 16.25
CA GLN A 242 -30.89 14.42 15.71
C GLN A 242 -31.70 15.46 16.49
N SER A 243 -32.96 15.17 16.80
CA SER A 243 -33.81 16.08 17.58
C SER A 243 -33.26 16.30 18.99
N LYS A 244 -32.81 15.22 19.66
CA LYS A 244 -32.14 15.31 20.96
C LYS A 244 -30.84 16.12 20.89
N PHE A 245 -30.05 15.94 19.83
CA PHE A 245 -28.83 16.70 19.60
C PHE A 245 -29.13 18.19 19.42
N ASN A 246 -30.09 18.53 18.55
CA ASN A 246 -30.48 19.91 18.28
C ASN A 246 -30.96 20.62 19.55
N SER A 247 -31.87 19.99 20.32
CA SER A 247 -32.33 20.54 21.60
C SER A 247 -31.20 20.67 22.63
N TYR A 248 -30.24 19.73 22.64
CA TYR A 248 -29.06 19.86 23.50
C TYR A 248 -28.21 21.07 23.11
N MET A 249 -27.90 21.26 21.82
CA MET A 249 -27.08 22.38 21.34
C MET A 249 -27.77 23.73 21.61
N GLU A 250 -29.08 23.82 21.36
CA GLU A 250 -29.90 24.99 21.69
C GLU A 250 -29.86 25.31 23.19
N SER A 251 -29.98 24.31 24.06
CA SER A 251 -29.88 24.49 25.52
C SER A 251 -28.52 25.02 26.00
N LYS A 252 -27.48 24.95 25.16
CA LYS A 252 -26.14 25.50 25.41
C LYS A 252 -25.93 26.85 24.73
N GLY A 253 -26.97 27.42 24.12
CA GLY A 253 -26.91 28.70 23.41
C GLY A 253 -26.11 28.61 22.10
N LEU A 254 -26.03 27.43 21.49
CA LEU A 254 -25.33 27.19 20.23
C LEU A 254 -26.35 27.06 19.09
N ASP A 255 -26.24 27.93 18.09
CA ASP A 255 -27.06 27.89 16.87
C ASP A 255 -26.54 26.81 15.91
N ILE A 256 -26.74 25.55 16.31
CA ILE A 256 -26.33 24.36 15.58
C ILE A 256 -27.49 23.38 15.56
N SER A 257 -27.93 23.03 14.36
CA SER A 257 -28.98 22.04 14.13
C SER A 257 -28.65 21.18 12.91
N ILE A 258 -29.05 19.91 12.94
CA ILE A 258 -28.89 18.94 11.86
C ILE A 258 -30.22 18.29 11.50
N ASP A 259 -30.36 17.93 10.23
CA ASP A 259 -31.50 17.17 9.69
C ASP A 259 -30.98 16.27 8.55
N CYS A 260 -30.56 15.07 8.91
CA CYS A 260 -30.02 14.07 8.01
C CYS A 260 -31.09 13.10 7.46
N GLY A 261 -32.34 13.23 7.91
CA GLY A 261 -33.40 12.25 7.68
C GLY A 261 -33.23 10.97 8.49
N GLU A 262 -34.17 10.04 8.32
CA GLU A 262 -34.17 8.74 9.01
C GLU A 262 -33.49 7.68 8.14
N LYS A 263 -32.44 7.03 8.68
CA LYS A 263 -31.71 5.89 8.09
C LYS A 263 -31.17 6.07 6.67
N ILE A 264 -31.05 7.31 6.18
CA ILE A 264 -30.47 7.58 4.85
C ILE A 264 -29.02 7.07 4.77
N VAL A 265 -28.23 7.28 5.83
CA VAL A 265 -26.85 6.80 5.98
C VAL A 265 -26.67 5.84 7.16
N HIS A 266 -27.53 4.83 7.25
CA HIS A 266 -27.40 3.77 8.24
C HIS A 266 -26.31 2.74 7.87
N TRP A 267 -25.85 1.95 8.84
CA TRP A 267 -24.72 1.02 8.65
C TRP A 267 -25.00 -0.04 7.58
N ASP A 268 -26.25 -0.29 7.19
CA ASP A 268 -26.64 -1.23 6.13
C ASP A 268 -27.03 -0.54 4.81
N SER A 269 -27.05 0.80 4.75
CA SER A 269 -27.39 1.56 3.54
C SER A 269 -26.37 1.30 2.42
N LYS A 270 -26.87 1.00 1.22
CA LYS A 270 -26.05 0.70 0.02
C LYS A 270 -26.28 1.65 -1.16
N ALA A 271 -27.38 2.38 -1.14
CA ALA A 271 -27.75 3.29 -2.22
C ALA A 271 -26.97 4.60 -2.15
N MET A 272 -26.68 5.21 -3.29
CA MET A 272 -26.14 6.58 -3.31
C MET A 272 -27.18 7.56 -2.77
N VAL A 273 -26.71 8.53 -1.99
CA VAL A 273 -27.51 9.64 -1.48
C VAL A 273 -27.47 10.79 -2.49
N ARG A 274 -28.61 11.43 -2.80
CA ARG A 274 -28.69 12.47 -3.82
C ARG A 274 -29.39 13.73 -3.29
N GLY A 275 -29.19 14.83 -4.00
CA GLY A 275 -29.89 16.09 -3.77
C GLY A 275 -29.64 16.66 -2.37
N GLU A 276 -30.70 17.22 -1.79
CA GLU A 276 -30.65 17.95 -0.53
C GLU A 276 -30.18 17.07 0.66
N SER A 277 -30.58 15.80 0.69
CA SER A 277 -30.13 14.86 1.73
C SER A 277 -28.60 14.72 1.74
N TYR A 278 -27.96 14.67 0.56
CA TYR A 278 -26.50 14.59 0.47
C TYR A 278 -25.84 15.80 1.12
N ARG A 279 -26.35 17.01 0.81
CA ARG A 279 -25.81 18.27 1.33
C ARG A 279 -25.90 18.32 2.86
N LYS A 280 -27.11 18.06 3.42
CA LYS A 280 -27.35 18.09 4.86
C LYS A 280 -26.51 17.05 5.62
N ILE A 281 -26.41 15.82 5.09
CA ILE A 281 -25.57 14.78 5.70
C ILE A 281 -24.09 15.15 5.63
N ASN A 282 -23.64 15.74 4.52
CA ASN A 282 -22.24 16.14 4.37
C ASN A 282 -21.83 17.24 5.36
N GLU A 283 -22.72 18.22 5.59
CA GLU A 283 -22.53 19.27 6.60
C GLU A 283 -22.48 18.69 8.02
N ALA A 284 -23.44 17.83 8.39
CA ALA A 284 -23.46 17.17 9.69
C ALA A 284 -22.26 16.23 9.89
N TYR A 285 -21.87 15.48 8.87
CA TYR A 285 -20.66 14.65 8.88
C TYR A 285 -19.40 15.49 9.15
N ALA A 286 -19.25 16.62 8.46
CA ALA A 286 -18.11 17.51 8.66
C ALA A 286 -18.07 18.06 10.09
N LEU A 287 -19.22 18.45 10.64
CA LEU A 287 -19.36 18.92 12.02
C LEU A 287 -18.87 17.88 13.04
N PHE A 288 -19.41 16.66 12.99
CA PHE A 288 -19.02 15.59 13.92
C PHE A 288 -17.57 15.14 13.72
N ARG A 289 -17.12 15.05 12.47
CA ARG A 289 -15.74 14.68 12.16
C ARG A 289 -14.76 15.70 12.74
N GLN A 290 -15.04 16.99 12.54
CA GLN A 290 -14.22 18.07 13.08
C GLN A 290 -14.17 18.02 14.61
N ALA A 291 -15.30 17.75 15.28
CA ALA A 291 -15.31 17.57 16.72
C ALA A 291 -14.43 16.41 17.18
N TYR A 292 -14.48 15.26 16.50
CA TYR A 292 -13.58 14.14 16.81
C TYR A 292 -12.11 14.46 16.56
N GLU A 293 -11.76 15.14 15.46
CA GLU A 293 -10.38 15.53 15.18
C GLU A 293 -9.87 16.56 16.21
N ALA A 294 -10.68 17.57 16.52
CA ALA A 294 -10.33 18.63 17.48
C ALA A 294 -10.16 18.12 18.92
N LYS A 295 -10.81 17.01 19.28
CA LYS A 295 -10.72 16.39 20.62
C LYS A 295 -9.82 15.16 20.66
N GLY A 296 -9.06 14.91 19.58
CA GLY A 296 -8.10 13.81 19.49
C GLY A 296 -8.74 12.43 19.45
N LEU A 297 -10.01 12.30 19.07
CA LEU A 297 -10.70 11.02 18.89
C LEU A 297 -10.47 10.43 17.49
N LEU A 298 -10.14 11.29 16.52
CA LEU A 298 -9.63 10.95 15.18
C LEU A 298 -8.30 11.68 14.94
N PRO A 299 -7.33 11.09 14.22
CA PRO A 299 -6.14 11.83 13.80
C PRO A 299 -6.51 12.86 12.73
N SER A 300 -5.91 14.06 12.82
CA SER A 300 -6.10 15.14 11.84
C SER A 300 -5.30 14.95 10.54
N LYS A 301 -4.25 14.13 10.59
CA LYS A 301 -3.43 13.76 9.43
C LYS A 301 -3.07 12.28 9.46
N ARG A 302 -2.81 11.72 8.29
CA ARG A 302 -2.25 10.38 8.15
C ARG A 302 -0.81 10.35 8.67
N ASP A 303 -0.38 9.20 9.16
CA ASP A 303 1.03 8.98 9.52
C ASP A 303 1.92 9.14 8.29
N ASP A 304 3.15 9.57 8.51
CA ASP A 304 4.13 9.74 7.44
C ASP A 304 4.50 8.39 6.82
N PHE A 305 4.75 8.39 5.50
CA PHE A 305 5.16 7.18 4.80
C PHE A 305 6.53 6.71 5.27
N ALA A 306 6.69 5.39 5.41
CA ALA A 306 7.97 4.79 5.74
C ALA A 306 9.03 5.15 4.67
N SER A 307 10.23 5.51 5.13
CA SER A 307 11.41 5.69 4.29
C SER A 307 11.81 4.39 3.58
N PRO A 308 12.62 4.44 2.50
CA PRO A 308 13.15 3.24 1.85
C PRO A 308 13.83 2.27 2.83
N ALA A 309 14.69 2.78 3.71
CA ALA A 309 15.39 1.99 4.72
C ALA A 309 14.45 1.33 5.72
N GLU A 310 13.51 2.10 6.30
CA GLU A 310 12.51 1.57 7.25
C GLU A 310 11.69 0.44 6.64
N ARG A 311 11.31 0.56 5.37
CA ARG A 311 10.57 -0.49 4.65
C ARG A 311 11.37 -1.79 4.57
N CYS A 312 12.64 -1.71 4.18
CA CYS A 312 13.52 -2.89 4.14
C CYS A 312 13.64 -3.53 5.53
N VAL A 313 13.99 -2.74 6.54
CA VAL A 313 14.21 -3.23 7.91
C VAL A 313 12.92 -3.85 8.47
N TYR A 314 11.77 -3.23 8.23
CA TYR A 314 10.45 -3.75 8.63
C TYR A 314 10.18 -5.13 8.01
N LEU A 315 10.35 -5.25 6.68
CA LEU A 315 10.10 -6.48 5.95
C LEU A 315 11.03 -7.60 6.41
N ILE A 316 12.33 -7.32 6.57
CA ILE A 316 13.32 -8.28 7.05
C ILE A 316 12.98 -8.74 8.47
N ARG A 317 12.71 -7.81 9.39
CA ARG A 317 12.34 -8.11 10.79
C ARG A 317 11.15 -9.06 10.84
N ASN A 318 10.10 -8.78 10.07
CA ASN A 318 8.91 -9.61 10.05
C ASN A 318 9.17 -10.96 9.38
N TYR A 319 9.87 -10.98 8.24
CA TYR A 319 10.23 -12.21 7.53
C TYR A 319 11.08 -13.16 8.39
N GLU A 320 11.97 -12.62 9.23
CA GLU A 320 12.81 -13.42 10.13
C GLU A 320 12.07 -13.90 11.39
N TYR A 321 10.85 -13.41 11.64
CA TYR A 321 10.03 -13.86 12.76
C TYR A 321 9.75 -15.37 12.66
N LYS A 322 9.99 -16.08 13.76
CA LYS A 322 9.75 -17.51 13.88
C LYS A 322 8.55 -17.76 14.78
N PHE A 323 7.47 -18.29 14.20
CA PHE A 323 6.36 -18.78 14.99
C PHE A 323 6.73 -20.10 15.70
N PRO A 324 6.13 -20.39 16.85
CA PRO A 324 6.11 -21.75 17.39
C PRO A 324 5.62 -22.75 16.31
N PRO A 325 6.17 -23.96 16.18
CA PRO A 325 5.88 -24.87 15.06
C PRO A 325 4.39 -25.11 14.79
N LYS A 326 3.61 -25.32 15.86
CA LYS A 326 2.15 -25.52 15.75
C LYS A 326 1.44 -24.28 15.19
N VAL A 327 1.81 -23.09 15.67
CA VAL A 327 1.25 -21.82 15.17
C VAL A 327 1.66 -21.59 13.73
N GLN A 328 2.92 -21.90 13.36
CA GLN A 328 3.40 -21.76 11.99
C GLN A 328 2.55 -22.56 10.99
N GLU A 329 2.20 -23.80 11.34
CA GLU A 329 1.35 -24.67 10.54
C GLU A 329 -0.08 -24.11 10.41
N GLU A 330 -0.66 -23.63 11.52
CA GLU A 330 -2.00 -23.05 11.55
C GLU A 330 -2.11 -21.74 10.75
N ARG A 331 -1.09 -20.87 10.81
CA ARG A 331 -1.11 -19.54 10.19
C ARG A 331 -1.17 -19.57 8.67
N LYS A 332 -0.66 -20.64 8.03
CA LYS A 332 -0.55 -20.76 6.56
C LYS A 332 0.01 -19.49 5.91
N TRP A 333 1.02 -18.89 6.54
CA TRP A 333 1.61 -17.62 6.09
C TRP A 333 2.10 -17.77 4.65
N PRO A 334 1.59 -16.98 3.68
CA PRO A 334 2.06 -16.99 2.31
C PRO A 334 3.47 -16.38 2.22
N ARG A 335 4.49 -17.08 2.71
CA ARG A 335 5.85 -16.56 2.82
C ARG A 335 6.49 -16.46 1.44
N PHE A 336 6.73 -15.24 0.97
CA PHE A 336 7.50 -14.97 -0.26
C PHE A 336 8.98 -14.72 0.12
N PRO A 337 9.95 -15.34 -0.57
CA PRO A 337 11.35 -15.18 -0.21
C PRO A 337 11.82 -13.75 -0.50
N LEU A 338 12.29 -13.04 0.52
CA LEU A 338 12.92 -11.71 0.36
C LEU A 338 14.30 -11.76 -0.33
N THR A 339 14.77 -12.98 -0.66
CA THR A 339 15.96 -13.25 -1.47
C THR A 339 15.62 -13.57 -2.92
N ALA A 340 14.34 -13.48 -3.31
CA ALA A 340 13.92 -13.61 -4.70
C ALA A 340 14.65 -12.58 -5.59
N PRO A 341 14.81 -12.85 -6.90
CA PRO A 341 15.33 -11.86 -7.84
C PRO A 341 14.63 -10.52 -7.68
N TRP A 342 15.42 -9.43 -7.65
CA TRP A 342 14.95 -8.08 -7.38
C TRP A 342 13.71 -7.65 -8.21
N PRO A 343 13.50 -8.05 -9.49
CA PRO A 343 12.33 -7.60 -10.24
C PRO A 343 11.02 -8.03 -9.58
N LEU A 344 11.00 -9.20 -8.94
CA LEU A 344 9.83 -9.74 -8.25
C LEU A 344 9.54 -9.03 -6.93
N LEU A 345 10.53 -8.34 -6.35
CA LEU A 345 10.41 -7.62 -5.08
C LEU A 345 10.02 -6.14 -5.28
N THR A 346 10.00 -5.65 -6.53
CA THR A 346 9.73 -4.24 -6.81
C THR A 346 8.33 -3.77 -6.38
N MET A 347 7.29 -4.61 -6.48
CA MET A 347 5.95 -4.28 -5.95
C MET A 347 5.97 -4.06 -4.44
N LEU A 348 6.71 -4.93 -3.73
CA LEU A 348 6.86 -4.84 -2.29
C LEU A 348 7.66 -3.58 -1.92
N ALA A 349 8.72 -3.30 -2.67
CA ALA A 349 9.53 -2.09 -2.55
C ALA A 349 8.77 -0.80 -2.88
N ALA A 350 7.75 -0.83 -3.75
CA ALA A 350 6.95 0.33 -4.13
C ALA A 350 5.86 0.70 -3.10
N ASP A 351 5.54 -0.22 -2.18
CA ASP A 351 4.55 0.00 -1.14
C ASP A 351 5.09 0.99 -0.10
N ARG A 352 4.34 2.07 0.18
CA ARG A 352 4.74 3.18 1.06
C ARG A 352 3.82 3.34 2.26
N GLN A 353 3.09 2.29 2.63
CA GLN A 353 2.25 2.33 3.82
C GLN A 353 3.07 2.76 5.05
N PRO A 354 2.55 3.69 5.89
CA PRO A 354 3.16 4.06 7.16
C PRO A 354 3.40 2.85 8.06
N LEU A 355 4.46 2.89 8.87
CA LEU A 355 4.86 1.76 9.71
C LEU A 355 3.78 1.36 10.71
N ARG A 356 3.12 2.33 11.37
CA ARG A 356 2.06 2.06 12.35
C ARG A 356 0.86 1.33 11.74
N GLU A 357 0.46 1.71 10.52
CA GLU A 357 -0.60 1.01 9.78
C GLU A 357 -0.23 -0.44 9.45
N ARG A 358 1.02 -0.69 9.07
CA ARG A 358 1.50 -2.05 8.79
C ARG A 358 1.59 -2.87 10.06
N GLU A 359 2.16 -2.30 11.13
CA GLU A 359 2.43 -2.99 12.38
C GLU A 359 1.13 -3.50 13.01
N GLU A 360 0.09 -2.67 13.03
CA GLU A 360 -1.19 -3.04 13.62
C GLU A 360 -1.81 -4.27 12.94
N ARG A 361 -1.68 -4.39 11.61
CA ARG A 361 -2.13 -5.58 10.87
C ARG A 361 -1.16 -6.76 10.93
N TRP A 362 0.14 -6.49 11.03
CA TRP A 362 1.13 -7.55 11.29
C TRP A 362 0.89 -8.20 12.65
N ILE A 363 0.66 -7.42 13.70
CA ILE A 363 0.33 -7.91 15.05
C ILE A 363 -0.92 -8.77 15.01
N ALA A 364 -1.98 -8.31 14.33
CA ALA A 364 -3.21 -9.10 14.21
C ALA A 364 -2.99 -10.44 13.48
N PHE A 365 -2.17 -10.46 12.43
CA PHE A 365 -1.78 -11.71 11.78
C PHE A 365 -0.91 -12.58 12.70
N ARG A 366 0.10 -12.00 13.34
CA ARG A 366 1.04 -12.70 14.21
C ARG A 366 0.29 -13.37 15.37
N ASP A 367 -0.52 -12.61 16.07
CA ASP A 367 -1.13 -13.03 17.33
C ASP A 367 -2.43 -13.81 17.12
N HIS A 368 -3.19 -13.47 16.07
CA HIS A 368 -4.54 -14.04 15.86
C HIS A 368 -4.73 -14.72 14.51
N GLY A 369 -3.76 -14.63 13.59
CA GLY A 369 -3.89 -15.20 12.24
C GLY A 369 -4.84 -14.41 11.34
N GLU A 370 -5.17 -13.17 11.71
CA GLU A 370 -6.04 -12.31 10.92
C GLU A 370 -5.34 -11.89 9.62
N PHE A 371 -5.87 -12.37 8.50
CA PHE A 371 -5.44 -11.96 7.17
C PHE A 371 -6.64 -11.59 6.31
N TYR A 372 -7.01 -10.31 6.33
CA TYR A 372 -8.10 -9.79 5.53
C TYR A 372 -7.67 -9.56 4.09
N LYS A 373 -8.36 -10.23 3.17
CA LYS A 373 -8.23 -10.01 1.72
C LYS A 373 -9.38 -9.18 1.16
N TYR A 374 -10.45 -9.01 1.93
CA TYR A 374 -11.68 -8.33 1.53
C TYR A 374 -12.30 -7.66 2.75
N GLY A 375 -13.02 -6.58 2.51
CA GLY A 375 -13.90 -5.92 3.48
C GLY A 375 -15.37 -6.10 3.08
N GLU A 376 -16.24 -5.28 3.66
CA GLU A 376 -17.67 -5.29 3.35
C GLU A 376 -17.98 -4.59 2.02
N TYR A 377 -18.75 -5.24 1.16
CA TYR A 377 -19.23 -4.64 -0.09
C TYR A 377 -20.50 -3.81 0.16
N ILE A 378 -20.44 -2.51 -0.12
CA ILE A 378 -21.50 -1.56 0.27
C ILE A 378 -22.23 -0.91 -0.91
N GLY A 379 -21.96 -1.35 -2.15
CA GLY A 379 -22.71 -0.87 -3.32
C GLY A 379 -22.44 0.59 -3.67
N GLY A 380 -23.47 1.27 -4.21
CA GLY A 380 -23.34 2.61 -4.81
C GLY A 380 -22.86 3.69 -3.84
N ILE A 381 -23.19 3.60 -2.55
CA ILE A 381 -22.76 4.59 -1.55
C ILE A 381 -21.24 4.67 -1.39
N ALA A 382 -20.49 3.62 -1.77
CA ALA A 382 -19.03 3.63 -1.79
C ALA A 382 -18.44 4.65 -2.77
N GLN A 383 -19.21 5.07 -3.79
CA GLN A 383 -18.79 6.11 -4.73
C GLN A 383 -18.84 7.50 -4.11
N GLN A 384 -19.37 7.63 -2.90
CA GLN A 384 -19.57 8.88 -2.18
C GLN A 384 -18.84 8.79 -0.84
N HIS A 385 -17.54 9.10 -0.86
CA HIS A 385 -16.64 8.97 0.30
C HIS A 385 -17.25 9.49 1.61
N THR A 386 -17.82 10.71 1.61
CA THR A 386 -18.45 11.29 2.82
C THR A 386 -19.60 10.42 3.32
N MET A 387 -20.48 9.95 2.43
CA MET A 387 -21.64 9.13 2.80
C MET A 387 -21.20 7.75 3.30
N GLN A 388 -20.21 7.16 2.64
CA GLN A 388 -19.58 5.90 3.06
C GLN A 388 -19.04 6.01 4.49
N SER A 389 -18.27 7.05 4.80
CA SER A 389 -17.70 7.23 6.14
C SER A 389 -18.73 7.68 7.17
N ALA A 390 -19.76 8.45 6.79
CA ALA A 390 -20.85 8.87 7.68
C ALA A 390 -21.59 7.68 8.31
N ARG A 391 -21.79 6.60 7.56
CA ARG A 391 -22.42 5.35 8.02
C ARG A 391 -21.76 4.75 9.28
N ARG A 392 -20.46 5.00 9.47
CA ARG A 392 -19.63 4.42 10.55
C ARG A 392 -18.70 5.44 11.18
N LEU A 393 -19.13 6.71 11.20
CA LEU A 393 -18.38 7.79 11.83
C LEU A 393 -18.36 7.61 13.35
N LYS A 394 -17.19 7.22 13.86
CA LYS A 394 -16.90 6.98 15.28
C LYS A 394 -15.42 7.27 15.56
N PRO A 395 -15.01 7.42 16.83
CA PRO A 395 -13.60 7.51 17.20
C PRO A 395 -12.81 6.34 16.60
N TYR A 396 -11.65 6.65 16.03
CA TYR A 396 -10.83 5.65 15.34
C TYR A 396 -9.36 6.10 15.28
N PRO A 397 -8.37 5.20 15.48
CA PRO A 397 -6.96 5.59 15.54
C PRO A 397 -6.28 5.83 14.18
N PHE A 398 -7.03 5.70 13.08
CA PHE A 398 -6.49 5.80 11.72
C PHE A 398 -7.33 6.75 10.87
N THR A 399 -6.66 7.45 9.96
CA THR A 399 -7.31 8.34 9.00
C THR A 399 -7.84 7.58 7.80
N TYR A 400 -8.54 8.30 6.92
CA TYR A 400 -9.00 7.78 5.64
C TYR A 400 -7.86 7.18 4.78
N ALA A 401 -8.25 6.31 3.84
CA ALA A 401 -7.40 5.60 2.91
C ALA A 401 -6.38 4.65 3.54
N THR A 402 -6.54 4.28 4.81
CA THR A 402 -5.79 3.21 5.51
C THR A 402 -6.53 1.88 5.37
N ILE A 403 -5.83 0.74 5.47
CA ILE A 403 -6.49 -0.57 5.42
C ILE A 403 -7.51 -0.71 6.55
N GLN A 404 -7.21 -0.14 7.72
CA GLN A 404 -8.08 -0.12 8.89
C GLN A 404 -9.40 0.60 8.59
N MET A 405 -9.34 1.80 7.99
CA MET A 405 -10.56 2.52 7.58
C MET A 405 -11.31 1.81 6.46
N MET A 406 -10.62 1.18 5.51
CA MET A 406 -11.26 0.39 4.45
C MET A 406 -12.02 -0.83 5.01
N LEU A 407 -11.44 -1.51 6.00
CA LEU A 407 -12.10 -2.61 6.71
C LEU A 407 -13.29 -2.12 7.53
N LYS A 408 -13.18 -0.93 8.14
CA LYS A 408 -14.24 -0.30 8.92
C LYS A 408 -15.42 0.13 8.05
N ASP A 409 -15.17 0.94 7.02
CA ASP A 409 -16.21 1.61 6.23
C ASP A 409 -16.78 0.72 5.11
N GLY A 410 -16.04 -0.33 4.71
CA GLY A 410 -16.36 -1.14 3.55
C GLY A 410 -16.04 -0.40 2.25
N GLY A 411 -16.53 -0.89 1.11
CA GLY A 411 -16.35 -0.22 -0.18
C GLY A 411 -16.80 -1.07 -1.37
N VAL A 412 -16.21 -0.83 -2.54
CA VAL A 412 -16.42 -1.61 -3.77
C VAL A 412 -15.07 -2.17 -4.26
N CYS A 413 -15.01 -2.61 -5.52
CA CYS A 413 -13.85 -3.28 -6.12
C CYS A 413 -12.50 -2.59 -5.84
N GLY A 414 -12.43 -1.25 -5.94
CA GLY A 414 -11.21 -0.50 -5.61
C GLY A 414 -10.75 -0.70 -4.17
N THR A 415 -11.67 -0.63 -3.22
CA THR A 415 -11.41 -0.87 -1.79
C THR A 415 -10.98 -2.32 -1.54
N MET A 416 -11.64 -3.30 -2.18
CA MET A 416 -11.29 -4.71 -2.03
C MET A 416 -9.88 -5.01 -2.55
N GLY A 417 -9.54 -4.46 -3.73
CA GLY A 417 -8.20 -4.59 -4.29
C GLY A 417 -7.15 -3.96 -3.37
N SER A 418 -7.45 -2.78 -2.80
CA SER A 418 -6.57 -2.11 -1.84
C SER A 418 -6.35 -2.90 -0.57
N ILE A 419 -7.42 -3.44 0.05
CA ILE A 419 -7.31 -4.28 1.26
C ILE A 419 -6.42 -5.48 0.97
N SER A 420 -6.66 -6.17 -0.14
CA SER A 420 -5.89 -7.36 -0.50
C SER A 420 -4.42 -7.03 -0.76
N ALA A 421 -4.12 -6.05 -1.61
CA ALA A 421 -2.73 -5.68 -1.93
C ALA A 421 -1.97 -5.25 -0.67
N ARG A 422 -2.58 -4.39 0.15
CA ARG A 422 -1.94 -3.93 1.38
C ARG A 422 -1.73 -5.06 2.37
N GLY A 423 -2.71 -5.94 2.54
CA GLY A 423 -2.59 -7.11 3.41
C GLY A 423 -1.45 -8.04 2.97
N HIS A 424 -1.34 -8.33 1.67
CA HIS A 424 -0.26 -9.16 1.13
C HIS A 424 1.11 -8.49 1.35
N ASN A 425 1.24 -7.20 1.03
CA ASN A 425 2.50 -6.45 1.24
C ASN A 425 2.92 -6.38 2.72
N ILE A 426 1.96 -6.24 3.65
CA ILE A 426 2.22 -6.27 5.10
C ILE A 426 2.84 -7.61 5.54
N LEU A 427 2.45 -8.70 4.88
CA LEU A 427 2.96 -10.05 5.13
C LEU A 427 4.20 -10.40 4.28
N GLY A 428 4.79 -9.43 3.57
CA GLY A 428 5.99 -9.62 2.77
C GLY A 428 5.74 -10.25 1.39
N VAL A 429 4.50 -10.28 0.91
CA VAL A 429 4.15 -10.77 -0.43
C VAL A 429 4.07 -9.61 -1.41
N PRO A 430 4.92 -9.56 -2.46
CA PRO A 430 4.86 -8.52 -3.47
C PRO A 430 3.50 -8.52 -4.16
N SER A 431 2.78 -7.40 -4.05
CA SER A 431 1.41 -7.28 -4.55
C SER A 431 1.01 -5.85 -4.84
N CYS A 432 0.04 -5.68 -5.74
CA CYS A 432 -0.56 -4.39 -6.02
C CYS A 432 -2.03 -4.54 -6.44
N GLN A 433 -2.74 -3.42 -6.48
CA GLN A 433 -4.04 -3.39 -7.15
C GLN A 433 -3.85 -3.66 -8.64
N ALA A 434 -4.91 -4.13 -9.29
CA ALA A 434 -4.94 -4.36 -10.72
C ALA A 434 -6.22 -3.81 -11.34
N VAL A 435 -6.16 -3.40 -12.60
CA VAL A 435 -7.31 -2.91 -13.38
C VAL A 435 -7.86 -4.03 -14.24
N GLN A 436 -9.18 -4.11 -14.29
CA GLN A 436 -9.95 -4.78 -15.33
C GLN A 436 -10.94 -3.76 -15.94
N PRO A 437 -11.48 -3.99 -17.15
CA PRO A 437 -12.53 -3.13 -17.69
C PRO A 437 -13.71 -2.97 -16.70
N GLY A 438 -13.90 -1.75 -16.19
CA GLY A 438 -14.97 -1.42 -15.23
C GLY A 438 -14.77 -1.97 -13.80
N HIS A 439 -13.62 -2.55 -13.47
CA HIS A 439 -13.40 -3.25 -12.19
C HIS A 439 -11.96 -3.15 -11.68
N CYS A 440 -11.76 -3.34 -10.38
CA CYS A 440 -10.44 -3.39 -9.75
C CYS A 440 -10.23 -4.74 -9.08
N ALA A 441 -9.09 -5.36 -9.38
CA ALA A 441 -8.63 -6.63 -8.86
C ALA A 441 -7.37 -6.44 -8.00
N VAL A 442 -6.76 -7.54 -7.58
CA VAL A 442 -5.43 -7.58 -6.96
C VAL A 442 -4.54 -8.49 -7.80
N VAL A 443 -3.26 -8.17 -7.91
CA VAL A 443 -2.22 -9.10 -8.39
C VAL A 443 -1.19 -9.28 -7.28
N TYR A 444 -0.67 -10.49 -7.14
CA TYR A 444 0.36 -10.82 -6.16
C TYR A 444 1.23 -11.95 -6.65
N PHE A 445 2.48 -11.95 -6.20
CA PHE A 445 3.42 -13.01 -6.50
C PHE A 445 3.30 -14.17 -5.50
N GLN A 446 3.55 -15.37 -6.00
CA GLN A 446 3.68 -16.58 -5.21
C GLN A 446 4.99 -17.28 -5.55
N TYR A 447 5.54 -17.96 -4.54
CA TYR A 447 6.68 -18.84 -4.69
C TYR A 447 6.26 -20.26 -4.34
N ASP A 448 6.51 -21.20 -5.24
CA ASP A 448 6.38 -22.62 -4.95
C ASP A 448 7.76 -23.18 -4.55
N PRO A 449 7.99 -23.49 -3.26
CA PRO A 449 9.28 -24.01 -2.82
C PRO A 449 9.56 -25.42 -3.34
N LYS A 450 8.55 -26.20 -3.74
CA LYS A 450 8.76 -27.55 -4.28
C LYS A 450 9.29 -27.50 -5.70
N GLY A 451 8.70 -26.66 -6.54
CA GLY A 451 9.13 -26.45 -7.91
C GLY A 451 10.23 -25.40 -8.11
N GLY A 452 10.56 -24.62 -7.07
CA GLY A 452 11.50 -23.49 -7.17
C GLY A 452 11.01 -22.39 -8.10
N SER A 453 9.69 -22.29 -8.33
CA SER A 453 9.12 -21.43 -9.37
C SER A 453 8.36 -20.24 -8.78
N TYR A 454 8.39 -19.13 -9.50
CA TYR A 454 7.62 -17.93 -9.19
C TYR A 454 6.42 -17.84 -10.13
N SER A 455 5.29 -17.38 -9.61
CA SER A 455 4.11 -17.08 -10.42
C SER A 455 3.48 -15.78 -9.98
N CYS A 456 2.98 -15.02 -10.95
CA CYS A 456 2.06 -13.92 -10.70
C CYS A 456 0.63 -14.47 -10.80
N LYS A 457 -0.23 -14.09 -9.85
CA LYS A 457 -1.65 -14.45 -9.86
C LYS A 457 -2.49 -13.22 -9.59
N GLY A 458 -3.54 -13.04 -10.37
CA GLY A 458 -4.61 -12.14 -9.99
C GLY A 458 -5.61 -12.78 -9.03
N GLY A 459 -6.44 -11.93 -8.45
CA GLY A 459 -7.59 -12.32 -7.64
C GLY A 459 -8.66 -11.24 -7.65
N GLN A 460 -9.85 -11.58 -7.16
CA GLN A 460 -11.03 -10.70 -7.16
C GLN A 460 -11.55 -10.36 -8.56
N TYR A 461 -11.58 -11.32 -9.50
CA TYR A 461 -12.08 -11.03 -10.84
C TYR A 461 -13.59 -10.79 -10.85
N ALA A 462 -14.04 -9.73 -11.55
CA ALA A 462 -15.45 -9.54 -11.87
C ALA A 462 -15.79 -10.01 -13.29
N THR A 463 -14.89 -9.79 -14.26
CA THR A 463 -15.04 -10.27 -15.64
C THR A 463 -13.70 -10.74 -16.20
N GLY A 464 -13.66 -11.93 -16.82
CA GLY A 464 -12.41 -12.56 -17.28
C GLY A 464 -11.51 -13.04 -16.13
N GLY A 465 -10.27 -13.39 -16.44
CA GLY A 465 -9.22 -13.78 -15.49
C GLY A 465 -7.94 -12.96 -15.64
N ASP A 466 -6.80 -13.60 -15.40
CA ASP A 466 -5.45 -12.99 -15.54
C ASP A 466 -5.28 -12.32 -16.92
N GLU A 467 -5.88 -12.88 -17.98
CA GLU A 467 -5.74 -12.43 -19.36
C GLU A 467 -6.37 -11.06 -19.67
N LYS A 468 -7.22 -10.55 -18.77
CA LYS A 468 -7.86 -9.23 -18.89
C LYS A 468 -7.45 -8.25 -17.79
N THR A 469 -6.45 -8.63 -17.01
CA THR A 469 -6.03 -7.91 -15.81
C THR A 469 -4.69 -7.23 -16.08
N GLY A 470 -4.57 -5.94 -15.73
CA GLY A 470 -3.34 -5.14 -15.82
C GLY A 470 -2.92 -4.63 -14.44
N PRO A 471 -1.63 -4.46 -14.09
CA PRO A 471 -1.28 -3.82 -12.82
C PRO A 471 -1.84 -2.38 -12.75
N PHE A 472 -2.41 -2.00 -11.59
CA PHE A 472 -2.95 -0.66 -11.32
C PHE A 472 -1.83 0.32 -10.95
N THR A 473 -0.76 -0.18 -10.34
CA THR A 473 0.43 0.62 -10.02
C THR A 473 1.31 0.73 -11.27
N PRO A 474 1.83 1.93 -11.61
CA PRO A 474 2.83 2.06 -12.66
C PRO A 474 3.97 1.11 -12.30
N TRP A 475 4.30 0.25 -13.26
CA TRP A 475 5.38 -0.69 -13.06
C TRP A 475 6.66 0.14 -12.94
N PRO A 476 7.60 -0.19 -12.05
CA PRO A 476 8.88 0.53 -11.97
C PRO A 476 9.73 0.44 -13.23
N PHE A 477 9.20 -0.09 -14.33
CA PHE A 477 9.78 -0.02 -15.67
C PHE A 477 8.97 0.81 -16.69
N ASP A 478 7.85 1.42 -16.30
CA ASP A 478 7.14 2.36 -17.17
C ASP A 478 7.96 3.65 -17.41
N SER A 479 7.91 4.21 -18.62
CA SER A 479 8.66 5.42 -19.00
C SER A 479 8.30 6.66 -18.18
N SER A 480 7.11 6.68 -17.56
CA SER A 480 6.72 7.70 -16.61
C SER A 480 6.22 7.08 -15.31
N PHE A 481 6.84 7.47 -14.20
CA PHE A 481 6.40 7.11 -12.85
C PHE A 481 5.98 8.39 -12.15
N LYS A 482 4.69 8.75 -12.27
CA LYS A 482 4.14 9.93 -11.62
C LYS A 482 3.18 9.52 -10.51
N ARG A 483 3.59 9.76 -9.26
CA ARG A 483 2.69 9.71 -8.10
C ARG A 483 1.92 11.03 -8.06
N THR A 484 0.59 11.02 -8.10
CA THR A 484 -0.16 12.27 -7.88
C THR A 484 -0.04 12.65 -6.39
N GLY A 485 0.42 13.86 -6.10
CA GLY A 485 0.77 14.34 -4.76
C GLY A 485 -0.42 14.65 -3.84
N ARG A 486 -1.50 13.86 -3.88
CA ARG A 486 -2.63 14.05 -2.93
C ARG A 486 -2.21 13.56 -1.54
N LYS A 487 -2.35 14.45 -0.55
CA LYS A 487 -1.96 14.28 0.86
C LYS A 487 -2.62 13.10 1.60
N ASN A 488 -3.60 12.41 0.98
CA ASN A 488 -4.46 11.42 1.64
C ASN A 488 -4.43 10.01 1.05
N GLY A 489 -3.49 9.68 0.15
CA GLY A 489 -3.35 8.32 -0.40
C GLY A 489 -3.30 8.28 -1.92
N TYR A 490 -2.92 7.10 -2.44
CA TYR A 490 -2.68 6.83 -3.85
C TYR A 490 -3.89 7.20 -4.73
N GLU A 491 -3.68 8.11 -5.66
CA GLU A 491 -4.39 8.11 -6.93
C GLU A 491 -3.33 8.18 -8.04
N ILE A 492 -3.38 7.25 -8.98
CA ILE A 492 -2.55 7.31 -10.18
C ILE A 492 -3.45 7.90 -11.24
N ALA A 493 -2.98 8.91 -11.96
CA ALA A 493 -3.71 9.48 -13.08
C ALA A 493 -4.07 8.34 -14.04
N PHE A 494 -5.37 8.11 -14.29
CA PHE A 494 -5.87 7.07 -15.20
C PHE A 494 -5.35 7.27 -16.62
N HIS A 495 -4.17 6.75 -16.92
CA HIS A 495 -3.60 6.78 -18.26
C HIS A 495 -3.17 5.36 -18.61
N ASN A 496 -3.91 4.80 -19.57
CA ASN A 496 -3.59 3.66 -20.42
C ASN A 496 -3.76 2.26 -19.82
N ARG A 497 -4.88 1.66 -20.25
CA ARG A 497 -5.17 0.23 -20.25
C ARG A 497 -4.08 -0.49 -21.07
N LYS A 498 -3.11 -1.13 -20.42
CA LYS A 498 -2.31 -2.19 -21.04
C LYS A 498 -2.69 -3.53 -20.42
N PRO A 499 -2.98 -4.57 -21.23
CA PRO A 499 -3.16 -5.93 -20.71
C PRO A 499 -1.84 -6.46 -20.13
N MET A 500 -1.89 -7.36 -19.13
CA MET A 500 -0.74 -8.17 -18.72
C MET A 500 -0.43 -9.18 -19.82
N VAL A 501 0.33 -8.76 -20.83
CA VAL A 501 1.09 -9.67 -21.71
C VAL A 501 2.51 -9.19 -21.74
#